data_AF-A0A373RSS2-F1
#
_entry.id   AF-A0A373RSS2-F1
#
_cell.length_a   1.000
_cell.length_b   1.000
_cell.length_c   1.000
_cell.angle_alpha   90.00
_cell.angle_beta   90.00
_cell.angle_gamma   90.00
#
_symmetry.space_group_name_H-M   'P 1'
#
loop_
_entity.id
_entity.type
_entity.pdbx_description
1 polymer ?
#
loop_
_entity_poly.entity_id
_entity_poly.type
_entity_poly.pdbx_seq_one_letter_code
_entity_poly.pdbx_strand_id
1 'polypeptide(L)' 'MNSAKLLRYSMQLSMLKQLRSLKLISEAEYQLVEKKLKKDYGVISNITA' A
#
# COMPACT_ATOMS: atom_id res chain seq x y z
N MET A 1 -17.37 -2.40 0.85
CA MET A 1 -16.20 -1.99 0.04
C MET A 1 -16.44 -2.40 -1.41
N ASN A 2 -16.29 -1.48 -2.37
CA ASN A 2 -16.45 -1.81 -3.79
C ASN A 2 -15.30 -2.73 -4.25
N SER A 3 -15.62 -3.86 -4.88
CA SER A 3 -14.63 -4.85 -5.37
C SER A 3 -13.56 -4.21 -6.27
N ALA A 4 -13.92 -3.18 -7.04
CA ALA A 4 -13.00 -2.40 -7.86
C ALA A 4 -11.97 -1.58 -7.05
N LYS A 5 -12.33 -1.07 -5.86
CA LYS A 5 -11.37 -0.40 -4.96
C LYS A 5 -10.37 -1.42 -4.40
N LEU A 6 -10.84 -2.60 -4.01
CA LEU A 6 -10.01 -3.67 -3.48
C LEU A 6 -9.01 -4.18 -4.53
N LEU A 7 -9.46 -4.36 -5.78
CA LEU A 7 -8.60 -4.75 -6.89
C LEU A 7 -7.49 -3.71 -7.15
N ARG A 8 -7.86 -2.42 -7.19
CA ARG A 8 -6.89 -1.32 -7.38
C ARG A 8 -5.88 -1.26 -6.24
N TYR A 9 -6.33 -1.41 -5.00
CA TYR A 9 -5.45 -1.46 -3.84
C TYR A 9 -4.43 -2.61 -3.93
N SER A 10 -4.89 -3.83 -4.22
CA SER A 10 -4.01 -5.00 -4.37
C SER A 10 -2.98 -4.83 -5.51
N MET A 11 -3.39 -4.20 -6.61
CA MET A 11 -2.50 -3.89 -7.74
C MET A 11 -1.43 -2.87 -7.34
N GLN A 12 -1.82 -1.77 -6.70
CA GLN A 12 -0.90 -0.72 -6.24
C GLN A 12 0.10 -1.25 -5.21
N LEU A 13 -0.36 -2.09 -4.28
CA LEU A 13 0.52 -2.71 -3.28
C LEU A 13 1.54 -3.66 -3.93
N SER A 14 1.12 -4.42 -4.95
CA SER A 14 2.01 -5.30 -5.71
C SER A 14 3.06 -4.51 -6.49
N MET A 15 2.68 -3.39 -7.12
CA MET A 15 3.64 -2.50 -7.81
C MET A 15 4.64 -1.90 -6.83
N LEU A 16 4.18 -1.44 -5.65
CA LEU A 16 5.05 -0.88 -4.63
C LEU A 16 6.10 -1.90 -4.14
N LYS A 17 5.70 -3.17 -3.97
CA LYS A 17 6.62 -4.27 -3.66
C LYS A 17 7.63 -4.53 -4.78
N GLN A 18 7.20 -4.47 -6.04
CA GLN A 18 8.10 -4.64 -7.19
C GLN A 18 9.14 -3.51 -7.26
N LEU A 19 8.73 -2.24 -7.07
CA LEU A 19 9.65 -1.10 -7.03
C LEU A 19 10.72 -1.26 -5.95
N ARG A 20 10.33 -1.77 -4.77
CA ARG A 20 11.27 -2.07 -3.69
C ARG A 20 12.19 -3.25 -4.02
N SER A 21 11.66 -4.32 -4.63
CA SER A 21 12.45 -5.47 -5.08
C SER A 21 13.53 -5.06 -6.09
N LEU A 22 13.17 -4.14 -6.99
CA LEU A 22 14.08 -3.55 -7.98
C LEU A 22 14.99 -2.46 -7.40
N LYS A 23 14.92 -2.18 -6.09
CA LYS A 23 15.64 -1.10 -5.39
C LYS A 23 15.47 0.29 -6.04
N LEU A 24 14.35 0.52 -6.71
CA LEU A 24 13.99 1.81 -7.32
C LEU A 24 13.48 2.82 -6.30
N ILE A 25 13.10 2.35 -5.11
CA ILE A 25 12.65 3.17 -3.99
C ILE A 25 13.37 2.74 -2.70
N SER A 26 13.52 3.68 -1.77
CA SER A 26 14.08 3.41 -0.45
C SER A 26 13.04 2.83 0.51
N GLU A 27 13.50 2.30 1.65
CA GLU A 27 12.62 1.83 2.73
C GLU A 27 11.67 2.93 3.22
N ALA A 28 12.19 4.15 3.37
CA ALA A 28 11.43 5.28 3.86
C ALA A 28 10.30 5.67 2.88
N GLU A 29 10.61 5.66 1.58
CA GLU A 29 9.62 5.92 0.52
C GLU A 29 8.56 4.83 0.47
N TYR A 30 8.97 3.57 0.57
CA TYR A 30 8.05 2.43 0.66
C TYR A 30 7.05 2.62 1.81
N GLN A 31 7.53 2.92 3.02
CA GLN A 31 6.66 3.08 4.19
C GLN A 31 5.71 4.28 4.08
N LEU A 32 6.18 5.40 3.51
CA LEU A 32 5.36 6.58 3.28
C LEU A 32 4.20 6.27 2.33
N VAL A 33 4.49 5.62 1.19
CA VAL A 33 3.48 5.26 0.19
C VAL A 33 2.53 4.20 0.74
N GLU A 34 3.04 3.21 1.47
CA GLU A 34 2.22 2.16 2.10
C GLU A 34 1.24 2.75 3.12
N LYS A 35 1.69 3.65 4.00
CA LYS A 35 0.81 4.36 4.95
C LYS A 35 -0.26 5.17 4.24
N LYS A 36 0.11 5.87 3.16
CA LYS A 36 -0.83 6.67 2.37
C LYS A 36 -1.88 5.80 1.67
N LEU A 37 -1.47 4.69 1.05
CA LEU A 37 -2.38 3.71 0.45
C LEU A 37 -3.35 3.13 1.48
N LYS A 38 -2.85 2.69 2.65
CA LYS A 38 -3.73 2.17 3.72
C LYS A 38 -4.77 3.21 4.15
N LYS A 39 -4.36 4.48 4.30
CA LYS A 39 -5.26 5.59 4.64
C LYS A 39 -6.29 5.88 3.53
N ASP A 40 -5.86 6.00 2.28
CA ASP A 40 -6.72 6.32 1.13
C ASP A 40 -7.78 5.24 0.87
N TYR A 41 -7.43 3.98 1.13
CA TYR A 41 -8.36 2.85 1.00
C TYR A 41 -9.17 2.57 2.26
N GLY A 42 -8.96 3.33 3.35
CA GLY A 42 -9.62 3.09 4.63
C GLY A 42 -9.26 1.74 5.25
N VAL A 43 -8.11 1.17 4.87
CA VAL A 43 -7.51 0.01 5.55
C VAL A 43 -6.90 0.52 6.84
N ILE A 44 -7.76 0.90 7.77
CA ILE A 44 -7.36 1.23 9.13
C ILE A 44 -6.94 -0.10 9.74
N SER A 45 -5.65 -0.26 9.98
CA SER A 45 -5.13 -1.34 10.82
C SER A 45 -5.67 -1.12 12.23
N ASN A 46 -6.87 -1.62 12.50
CA ASN A 46 -7.51 -1.60 13.81
C ASN A 46 -6.89 -2.65 14.76
N ILE A 47 -5.57 -2.88 14.67
CA ILE A 47 -4.83 -3.86 15.49
C ILE A 47 -4.00 -3.12 16.55
N THR A 48 -4.64 -2.20 17.26
CA THR A 48 -4.14 -1.75 18.57
C THR A 48 -5.36 -1.50 19.45
N ALA A 49 -5.79 -2.55 20.11
CA ALA A 49 -6.61 -2.54 21.33
C ALA A 49 -5.87 -3.41 22.35
#